data_AF-A0A354YW72-F1
#
_entry.id   AF-A0A354YW72-F1
#
_cell.length_a   1.000
_cell.length_b   1.000
_cell.length_c   1.000
_cell.angle_alpha   90.00
_cell.angle_beta   90.00
_cell.angle_gamma   90.00
#
_symmetry.space_group_name_H-M   'P 1'
#
loop_
_entity.id
_entity.type
_entity.pdbx_description
1 polymer ?
#
loop_
_entity_poly.entity_id
_entity_poly.type
_entity_poly.pdbx_seq_one_letter_code
_entity_poly.pdbx_strand_id
1 'polypeptide(L)' 'MLPPMAIFFPLFTLLEDLGYLPRVAFNMDKLFRRAGAHGKQCLTMCMGFGCNAAGVISCRIIDSPRERLIAILTNTFSIC' A
#
# COMPACT_ATOMS: atom_id res chain seq x y z
N MET A 1 1.41 -14.84 13.64
CA MET A 1 1.00 -13.85 12.61
C MET A 1 -0.18 -14.30 11.74
N LEU A 2 -0.59 -15.57 11.78
CA LEU A 2 -1.78 -16.06 11.05
C LEU A 2 -3.12 -15.39 11.45
N PRO A 3 -3.42 -15.12 12.74
CA PRO A 3 -4.73 -14.57 13.12
C PRO A 3 -4.98 -13.13 12.62
N PRO A 4 -4.03 -12.18 12.76
CA PRO A 4 -4.24 -10.81 12.27
C PRO A 4 -4.40 -10.75 10.75
N MET A 5 -3.54 -11.46 10.00
CA MET A 5 -3.59 -11.45 8.54
C MET A 5 -4.91 -12.01 8.00
N ALA A 6 -5.43 -13.07 8.62
CA ALA A 6 -6.70 -13.67 8.24
C ALA A 6 -7.91 -12.75 8.41
N ILE A 7 -7.82 -11.74 9.30
CA ILE A 7 -8.90 -10.76 9.53
C ILE A 7 -8.66 -9.48 8.72
N PHE A 8 -7.40 -9.04 8.65
CA PHE A 8 -7.02 -7.77 8.02
C PHE A 8 -7.21 -7.81 6.50
N PHE A 9 -6.76 -8.88 5.84
CA PHE A 9 -6.86 -8.97 4.38
C PHE A 9 -8.29 -9.00 3.85
N PRO A 10 -9.22 -9.82 4.37
CA PRO A 10 -10.61 -9.82 3.89
C PRO A 10 -11.29 -8.47 4.09
N LEU A 11 -11.01 -7.81 5.22
CA LEU A 11 -11.54 -6.48 5.48
C LEU A 11 -11.00 -5.46 4.47
N PHE A 12 -9.70 -5.51 4.19
CA PHE A 12 -9.05 -4.63 3.22
C PHE A 12 -9.57 -4.87 1.80
N THR A 13 -9.76 -6.14 1.41
CA THR A 13 -10.37 -6.50 0.11
C THR A 13 -11.79 -5.96 0.02
N LEU A 14 -12.59 -6.06 1.09
CA LEU A 14 -13.94 -5.50 1.11
C LEU A 14 -13.94 -3.97 0.97
N LEU A 15 -13.00 -3.28 1.63
CA LEU A 15 -12.80 -1.84 1.44
C LEU A 15 -12.33 -1.48 0.02
N GLU A 16 -11.56 -2.37 -0.63
CA GLU A 16 -11.10 -2.22 -2.01
C GLU A 16 -12.27 -2.39 -2.99
N ASP A 17 -13.10 -3.41 -2.79
CA ASP A 17 -14.30 -3.71 -3.57
C ASP A 17 -15.37 -2.60 -3.44
N LEU A 18 -15.48 -1.96 -2.28
CA LEU A 18 -16.31 -0.76 -2.08
C LEU A 18 -15.77 0.48 -2.80
N GLY A 19 -14.56 0.40 -3.36
CA GLY A 19 -13.91 1.52 -4.03
C GLY A 19 -13.49 2.63 -3.07
N TYR A 20 -13.33 2.34 -1.76
CA TYR A 20 -12.87 3.32 -0.78
C TYR A 20 -11.36 3.59 -0.93
N LEU A 21 -10.56 2.52 -1.07
CA LEU A 21 -9.11 2.61 -1.25
C LEU A 21 -8.68 3.49 -2.45
N PRO A 22 -9.29 3.35 -3.64
CA PRO A 22 -9.02 4.24 -4.77
C PRO A 22 -9.27 5.72 -4.47
N ARG A 23 -10.33 6.05 -3.71
CA ARG A 23 -10.65 7.44 -3.33
C ARG A 23 -9.62 8.00 -2.35
N VAL A 24 -9.20 7.19 -1.38
CA VAL A 24 -8.13 7.57 -0.44
C VAL A 24 -6.80 7.76 -1.18
N ALA A 25 -6.45 6.86 -2.09
CA ALA A 25 -5.24 6.97 -2.90
C ALA A 25 -5.23 8.25 -3.75
N PHE A 26 -6.38 8.62 -4.33
CA PHE A 26 -6.51 9.88 -5.07
C PHE A 26 -6.36 11.11 -4.17
N ASN A 27 -6.94 11.08 -2.97
CA ASN A 27 -6.78 12.16 -2.00
C ASN A 27 -5.33 12.31 -1.51
N MET A 28 -4.61 11.18 -1.36
CA MET A 28 -3.20 11.14 -0.97
C MET A 28 -2.22 11.40 -2.12
N ASP A 29 -2.69 11.44 -3.36
CA ASP A 29 -1.83 11.60 -4.54
C ASP A 29 -1.00 12.89 -4.49
N LYS A 30 -1.61 14.02 -4.11
CA LYS A 30 -0.90 15.31 -3.99
C LYS A 30 0.23 15.27 -2.94
N LEU A 31 0.07 14.51 -1.87
CA LEU A 31 1.07 14.40 -0.80
C LEU A 31 2.26 13.56 -1.27
N PHE A 32 1.98 12.37 -1.80
CA PHE A 32 3.02 11.45 -2.28
C PHE A 32 3.76 11.99 -3.50
N ARG A 33 3.06 12.71 -4.38
CA ARG A 33 3.66 13.32 -5.56
C ARG A 33 4.69 14.40 -5.22
N ARG A 34 4.55 15.10 -4.10
CA ARG A 34 5.59 16.00 -3.58
C ARG A 34 6.84 15.26 -3.11
N ALA A 35 6.69 14.03 -2.63
CA ALA A 35 7.79 13.15 -2.22
C ALA A 35 8.39 12.35 -3.41
N GLY A 36 7.88 12.52 -4.63
CA GLY A 36 8.34 11.76 -5.81
C GLY A 36 7.77 10.33 -5.89
N ALA A 37 6.64 10.08 -5.22
CA ALA A 37 5.95 8.80 -5.15
C ALA A 37 4.51 8.89 -5.68
N HIS A 38 3.88 7.72 -5.88
CA HIS A 38 2.50 7.63 -6.34
C HIS A 38 1.51 7.61 -5.17
N GLY A 39 0.33 8.24 -5.28
CA GLY A 39 -0.73 8.15 -4.26
C GLY A 39 -1.15 6.71 -3.87
N LYS A 40 -0.97 5.74 -4.79
CA LYS A 40 -1.19 4.31 -4.54
C LYS A 40 -0.23 3.73 -3.50
N GLN A 41 0.94 4.34 -3.27
CA GLN A 41 1.91 3.92 -2.25
C GLN A 41 1.37 4.03 -0.82
N CYS A 42 0.39 4.91 -0.56
CA CYS A 42 -0.27 4.97 0.74
C CYS A 42 -0.89 3.62 1.12
N LEU A 43 -1.53 2.95 0.16
CA LEU A 43 -2.17 1.65 0.36
C LEU A 43 -1.14 0.55 0.66
N THR A 44 -0.04 0.55 -0.09
CA THR A 44 1.02 -0.45 0.06
C THR A 44 1.75 -0.28 1.40
N MET A 45 1.92 0.96 1.87
CA MET A 45 2.48 1.25 3.19
C MET A 45 1.54 0.84 4.31
N CYS A 46 0.23 1.08 4.19
CA CYS A 46 -0.74 0.56 5.16
C CYS A 46 -0.71 -0.97 5.26
N MET A 47 -0.55 -1.67 4.14
CA MET A 47 -0.38 -3.14 4.15
C MET A 47 0.99 -3.57 4.70
N GLY A 48 2.05 -2.79 4.46
CA GLY A 48 3.42 -3.06 4.91
C GLY A 48 3.60 -3.03 6.43
N PHE A 49 2.85 -2.17 7.13
CA PHE A 49 2.89 -2.08 8.60
C PHE A 49 2.51 -3.37 9.33
N GLY A 50 1.74 -4.27 8.72
CA GLY A 50 1.42 -5.56 9.32
C GLY A 50 2.45 -6.64 9.00
N CYS A 51 2.99 -6.63 7.78
CA CYS A 51 4.06 -7.52 7.34
C CYS A 51 4.67 -7.01 6.04
N ASN A 52 6.00 -7.00 5.98
CA ASN A 52 6.74 -6.59 4.78
C ASN A 52 6.36 -7.41 3.53
N ALA A 53 6.02 -8.70 3.66
CA ALA A 53 5.60 -9.51 2.51
C ALA A 53 4.31 -8.97 1.86
N ALA A 54 3.31 -8.58 2.67
CA ALA A 54 2.06 -7.98 2.20
C ALA A 54 2.31 -6.63 1.52
N GLY A 55 3.15 -5.80 2.13
CA GLY A 55 3.57 -4.52 1.59
C GLY A 55 4.27 -4.65 0.24
N VAL A 56 5.18 -5.62 0.07
CA VAL A 56 5.90 -5.82 -1.19
C VAL A 56 4.99 -6.37 -2.28
N ILE A 57 4.08 -7.30 -1.95
CA ILE A 57 3.12 -7.85 -2.91
C ILE A 57 2.15 -6.76 -3.40
N SER A 58 1.69 -5.90 -2.51
CA SER A 58 0.77 -4.81 -2.84
C SER A 58 1.38 -3.74 -3.72
N CYS A 59 2.71 -3.56 -3.75
CA CYS A 59 3.39 -2.66 -4.69
C CYS A 59 3.09 -2.95 -6.17
N ARG A 60 2.53 -4.13 -6.51
CA ARG A 60 2.06 -4.43 -7.88
C ARG A 60 0.99 -3.48 -8.41
N ILE A 61 0.28 -2.75 -7.54
CA ILE A 61 -0.72 -1.77 -7.96
C ILE A 61 -0.11 -0.50 -8.59
N ILE A 62 1.20 -0.27 -8.42
CA ILE A 62 1.91 0.90 -8.96
C ILE A 62 2.47 0.54 -10.33
N ASP A 63 2.04 1.26 -11.37
CA ASP A 63 2.40 0.97 -12.77
C ASP A 63 3.82 1.41 -13.11
N SER A 64 4.29 2.52 -12.54
CA SER A 64 5.60 3.07 -12.87
C SER A 64 6.70 2.26 -12.16
N PRO A 65 7.73 1.77 -12.88
CA PRO A 65 8.75 0.91 -12.28
C PRO A 65 9.62 1.67 -11.26
N ARG A 66 9.84 2.97 -11.49
CA ARG A 66 10.60 3.84 -10.59
C ARG A 66 9.87 4.06 -9.26
N GLU A 67 8.59 4.44 -9.28
CA GLU A 67 7.83 4.66 -8.04
C GLU A 67 7.53 3.33 -7.35
N ARG A 68 7.35 2.25 -8.11
CA ARG A 68 7.22 0.90 -7.55
C ARG A 68 8.45 0.48 -6.76
N LEU A 69 9.66 0.76 -7.27
CA LEU A 69 10.90 0.47 -6.55
C LEU A 69 10.99 1.28 -5.25
N ILE A 70 10.63 2.57 -5.30
CA ILE A 70 10.58 3.44 -4.11
C ILE A 70 9.59 2.86 -3.08
N ALA A 71 8.41 2.43 -3.49
CA ALA A 71 7.42 1.84 -2.61
C ALA A 71 7.88 0.51 -1.98
N ILE A 72 8.54 -0.38 -2.74
CA ILE A 72 9.10 -1.64 -2.23
C ILE A 72 10.17 -1.36 -1.17
N LEU A 73 11.09 -0.44 -1.44
CA LEU A 73 12.13 -0.05 -0.49
C LEU A 73 11.50 0.57 0.77
N THR A 74 10.57 1.51 0.60
CA THR A 74 9.88 2.18 1.72
C THR A 74 9.16 1.18 2.61
N ASN A 75 8.47 0.19 2.02
CA ASN A 75 7.80 -0.86 2.77
C ASN A 75 8.77 -1.77 3.52
N THR A 76 9.93 -2.08 2.92
CA THR A 76 10.94 -2.92 3.57
C THR A 76 11.61 -2.20 4.75
N PHE A 77 11.74 -0.86 4.67
CA PHE A 77 12.22 -0.03 5.76
C PHE A 77 11.15 0.29 6.82
N SER A 78 9.87 0.02 6.54
CA SER A 78 8.81 0.25 7.52
C SER A 78 8.87 -0.81 8.64
N ILE A 79 8.51 -0.40 9.86
CA ILE A 79 8.42 -1.31 11.00
C ILE A 79 7.19 -2.19 10.82
N CYS A 80 7.41 -3.51 10.81
CA CYS A 80 6.37 -4.55 10.76
C CYS A 80 6.10 -5.17 12.14
#